data_AF-A0AAJ2N771-F1
#
_entry.id   AF-A0AAJ2N771-F1
#
_cell.length_a   1.000
_cell.length_b   1.000
_cell.length_c   1.000
_cell.angle_alpha   90.00
_cell.angle_beta   90.00
_cell.angle_gamma   90.00
#
_symmetry.space_group_name_H-M   'P 1'
#
loop_
_entity.id
_entity.type
_entity.pdbx_description
1 polymer ?
#
loop_
_entity_poly.entity_id
_entity_poly.type
_entity_poly.pdbx_seq_one_letter_code
_entity_poly.pdbx_strand_id
1 'polypeptide(L)'
;MDNYDSIILRELEFGMGFKGKMLDDLKLVIVDEATLQQFYNFIFLSGSDMTKPMIVHKFIIYIKEKLSYKEYHEFEKLYKECKLKIEKITLINRLFANIENNKEIEQVLHWIDNQKINLKQLYDAVVTYRNDFNVKEIVTLIEQLHINKDYKDQMKRAII
;
A
#
# COMPACT_ATOMS: atom_id res chain seq x y z
N MET A 1 10.20 21.19 -9.45
CA MET A 1 9.86 19.90 -10.09
C MET A 1 11.05 19.54 -10.94
N ASP A 2 12.00 18.88 -10.29
CA ASP A 2 13.42 19.20 -10.40
C ASP A 2 14.18 17.96 -10.85
N ASN A 3 14.88 18.04 -11.97
CA ASN A 3 15.97 17.20 -12.53
C ASN A 3 16.05 15.68 -12.22
N TYR A 4 15.83 15.25 -10.97
CA TYR A 4 15.80 13.87 -10.47
C TYR A 4 14.77 12.98 -11.13
N ASP A 5 13.54 13.47 -11.32
CA ASP A 5 12.50 12.73 -12.06
C ASP A 5 12.99 12.35 -13.47
N SER A 6 13.81 13.19 -14.09
CA SER A 6 14.35 12.96 -15.43
C SER A 6 15.46 11.89 -15.46
N ILE A 7 16.25 11.78 -14.39
CA ILE A 7 17.36 10.83 -14.29
C ILE A 7 16.83 9.43 -14.01
N ILE A 8 15.93 9.30 -13.04
CA ILE A 8 15.29 8.02 -12.70
C ILE A 8 14.47 7.52 -13.90
N LEU A 9 13.68 8.39 -14.53
CA LEU A 9 12.95 8.04 -15.74
C LEU A 9 13.88 7.56 -16.85
N ARG A 10 14.99 8.29 -17.10
CA ARG A 10 15.95 7.89 -18.13
C ARG A 10 16.57 6.54 -17.84
N GLU A 11 16.92 6.28 -16.59
CA GLU A 11 17.54 5.02 -16.21
C GLU A 11 16.56 3.85 -16.36
N LEU A 12 15.32 3.99 -15.87
CA LEU A 12 14.31 2.93 -16.00
C LEU A 12 13.93 2.67 -17.46
N GLU A 13 13.75 3.73 -18.25
CA GLU A 13 13.27 3.62 -19.64
C GLU A 13 14.38 3.26 -20.63
N PHE A 14 15.52 3.94 -20.58
CA PHE A 14 16.61 3.78 -21.55
C PHE A 14 17.74 2.89 -21.03
N GLY A 15 18.10 2.99 -19.75
CA GLY A 15 19.14 2.15 -19.14
C GLY A 15 18.71 0.70 -19.00
N MET A 16 17.53 0.49 -18.40
CA MET A 16 16.99 -0.85 -18.11
C MET A 16 15.96 -1.34 -19.13
N GLY A 17 15.43 -0.45 -19.97
CA GLY A 17 14.49 -0.81 -21.04
C GLY A 17 13.10 -1.21 -20.56
N PHE A 18 12.61 -0.65 -19.44
CA PHE A 18 11.20 -0.81 -19.03
C PHE A 18 10.30 0.16 -19.80
N LYS A 19 9.11 -0.30 -20.22
CA LYS A 19 8.19 0.49 -21.04
C LYS A 19 6.74 0.19 -20.67
N GLY A 20 5.84 1.12 -21.04
CA GLY A 20 4.41 1.01 -20.82
C GLY A 20 4.08 0.77 -19.34
N LYS A 21 3.12 -0.12 -19.07
CA LYS A 21 2.62 -0.37 -17.70
C LYS A 21 3.72 -0.71 -16.68
N MET A 22 4.75 -1.46 -17.07
CA MET A 22 5.86 -1.77 -16.15
C MET A 22 6.62 -0.51 -15.70
N LEU A 23 6.84 0.42 -16.62
CA LEU A 23 7.50 1.69 -16.30
C LEU A 23 6.60 2.56 -15.43
N ASP A 24 5.31 2.61 -15.72
CA ASP A 24 4.34 3.36 -14.93
C ASP A 24 4.22 2.80 -13.50
N ASP A 25 4.16 1.48 -13.36
CA ASP A 25 4.10 0.82 -12.06
C ASP A 25 5.40 1.05 -11.25
N LEU A 26 6.58 1.05 -11.89
CA LEU A 26 7.86 1.35 -11.21
C LEU A 26 7.94 2.81 -10.75
N LYS A 27 7.41 3.77 -11.50
CA LYS A 27 7.40 5.20 -11.11
C LYS A 27 6.61 5.46 -9.84
N LEU A 28 5.61 4.63 -9.54
CA LEU A 28 4.82 4.76 -8.31
C LEU A 28 5.63 4.40 -7.06
N VAL A 29 6.71 3.63 -7.20
CA VAL A 29 7.49 3.11 -6.07
C VAL A 29 8.95 3.55 -6.07
N ILE A 30 9.51 3.91 -7.22
CA ILE A 30 10.86 4.46 -7.39
C ILE A 30 10.76 5.96 -7.59
N VAL A 31 10.80 6.70 -6.49
CA VAL A 31 10.63 8.16 -6.45
C VAL A 31 11.93 8.90 -6.13
N ASP A 32 12.98 8.18 -5.75
CA ASP A 32 14.28 8.73 -5.39
C ASP A 32 15.43 7.75 -5.70
N GLU A 33 16.67 8.22 -5.55
CA GLU A 33 17.87 7.40 -5.77
C GLU A 33 17.96 6.22 -4.79
N ALA A 34 17.46 6.37 -3.56
CA ALA A 34 17.51 5.31 -2.55
C ALA A 34 16.57 4.13 -2.91
N THR A 35 15.40 4.42 -3.44
CA THR A 35 14.44 3.42 -3.95
C THR A 35 14.92 2.81 -5.26
N LEU A 36 15.61 3.58 -6.11
CA LEU A 36 16.27 3.06 -7.32
C LEU A 36 17.40 2.09 -6.97
N GLN A 37 18.25 2.43 -5.99
CA GLN A 37 19.31 1.52 -5.51
C GLN A 37 18.73 0.24 -4.91
N GLN A 38 17.61 0.32 -4.21
CA GLN A 38 16.90 -0.85 -3.73
C GLN A 38 16.39 -1.74 -4.87
N PHE A 39 15.96 -1.14 -5.99
CA PHE A 39 15.56 -1.90 -7.16
C PHE A 39 16.72 -2.66 -7.80
N TYR A 40 17.90 -2.03 -7.96
CA TYR A 40 19.10 -2.72 -8.43
C TYR A 40 19.48 -3.89 -7.53
N ASN A 41 19.50 -3.67 -6.22
CA ASN A 41 19.82 -4.72 -5.25
C ASN A 41 18.79 -5.85 -5.32
N PHE A 42 17.50 -5.53 -5.51
CA PHE A 42 16.45 -6.51 -5.68
C PHE A 42 16.68 -7.37 -6.94
N ILE A 43 17.01 -6.76 -8.08
CA ILE A 43 17.33 -7.48 -9.33
C ILE A 43 18.54 -8.39 -9.12
N PHE A 44 19.61 -7.87 -8.50
CA PHE A 44 20.84 -8.62 -8.26
C PHE A 44 20.58 -9.86 -7.37
N LEU A 45 19.82 -9.71 -6.29
CA LEU A 45 19.50 -10.79 -5.36
C LEU A 45 18.46 -11.79 -5.89
N SER A 46 17.60 -11.36 -6.82
CA SER A 46 16.56 -12.19 -7.43
C SER A 46 17.10 -13.25 -8.39
N GLY A 47 18.34 -13.10 -8.86
CA GLY A 47 18.97 -14.02 -9.81
C GLY A 47 18.48 -13.84 -11.25
N SER A 48 19.14 -14.54 -12.18
CA SER A 48 18.97 -14.39 -13.64
C SER A 48 17.64 -14.89 -14.21
N ASP A 49 16.87 -15.64 -13.44
CA ASP A 49 15.78 -16.47 -13.99
C ASP A 49 14.42 -15.75 -13.99
N MET A 50 14.35 -14.53 -13.47
CA MET A 50 13.10 -13.76 -13.44
C MET A 50 12.92 -12.91 -14.71
N THR A 51 11.72 -13.00 -15.29
CA THR A 51 11.32 -12.11 -16.38
C THR A 51 11.12 -10.68 -15.86
N LYS A 52 11.29 -9.67 -16.74
CA LYS A 52 11.06 -8.26 -16.39
C LYS A 52 9.71 -8.00 -15.71
N PRO A 53 8.57 -8.55 -16.19
CA PRO A 53 7.29 -8.38 -15.50
C PRO A 53 7.29 -8.95 -14.08
N MET A 54 7.91 -10.12 -13.86
CA MET A 54 8.01 -10.70 -12.53
C MET A 54 8.87 -9.87 -11.59
N ILE A 55 9.99 -9.33 -12.09
CA ILE A 55 10.87 -8.42 -11.34
C ILE A 55 10.08 -7.21 -10.86
N VAL A 56 9.35 -6.54 -11.75
CA VAL A 56 8.56 -5.35 -11.43
C VAL A 56 7.50 -5.67 -10.39
N HIS A 57 6.70 -6.71 -10.64
CA HIS A 57 5.61 -7.09 -9.74
C HIS A 57 6.12 -7.45 -8.34
N LYS A 58 7.15 -8.30 -8.24
CA LYS A 58 7.71 -8.70 -6.95
C LYS A 58 8.42 -7.55 -6.24
N PHE A 59 9.06 -6.64 -6.97
CA PHE A 59 9.68 -5.47 -6.36
C PHE A 59 8.65 -4.51 -5.75
N ILE A 60 7.52 -4.28 -6.43
CA ILE A 60 6.42 -3.45 -5.90
C ILE A 60 5.90 -4.05 -4.59
N ILE A 61 5.69 -5.37 -4.56
CA ILE A 61 5.29 -6.08 -3.32
C ILE A 61 6.35 -5.89 -2.24
N TYR A 62 7.62 -6.13 -2.55
CA TYR A 62 8.72 -5.98 -1.62
C TYR A 62 8.80 -4.57 -1.00
N ILE A 63 8.68 -3.53 -1.81
CA ILE A 63 8.67 -2.15 -1.32
C ILE A 63 7.43 -1.87 -0.48
N LYS A 64 6.24 -2.28 -0.92
CA LYS A 64 5.00 -2.10 -0.15
C LYS A 64 5.09 -2.75 1.22
N GLU A 65 5.59 -3.98 1.29
CA GLU A 65 5.78 -4.71 2.55
C GLU A 65 6.80 -4.01 3.45
N LYS A 66 7.93 -3.57 2.89
CA LYS A 66 9.00 -2.88 3.62
C LYS A 66 8.58 -1.51 4.16
N LEU A 67 7.73 -0.78 3.44
CA LEU A 67 7.20 0.51 3.87
C LEU A 67 6.13 0.37 4.95
N SER A 68 5.41 -0.75 4.97
CA SER A 68 4.38 -1.07 5.97
C SER A 68 4.96 -1.58 7.30
N TYR A 69 4.10 -1.73 8.32
CA TYR A 69 4.48 -2.34 9.59
C TYR A 69 4.56 -3.86 9.46
N LYS A 70 5.65 -4.44 9.97
CA LYS A 70 5.91 -5.88 9.86
C LYS A 70 4.93 -6.70 10.68
N GLU A 71 4.50 -6.16 11.82
CA GLU A 71 3.60 -6.84 12.75
C GLU A 71 2.49 -5.90 13.25
N TYR A 72 1.31 -6.48 13.55
CA TYR A 72 0.18 -5.74 14.10
C TYR A 72 0.55 -4.98 15.38
N HIS A 73 1.36 -5.59 16.26
CA HIS A 73 1.71 -4.97 17.54
C HIS A 73 2.54 -3.69 17.37
N GLU A 74 3.43 -3.67 16.37
CA GLU A 74 4.20 -2.47 16.02
C GLU A 74 3.27 -1.33 15.60
N PHE A 75 2.33 -1.62 14.69
CA PHE A 75 1.32 -0.66 14.25
C PHE A 75 0.44 -0.16 15.41
N GLU A 76 -0.08 -1.07 16.22
CA GLU A 76 -0.99 -0.75 17.33
C GLU A 76 -0.30 0.16 18.36
N LYS A 77 0.94 -0.17 18.72
CA LYS A 77 1.73 0.62 19.67
C LYS A 77 1.91 2.05 19.18
N LEU A 78 2.42 2.22 17.95
CA LEU A 78 2.64 3.54 17.37
C LEU A 78 1.34 4.33 17.25
N TYR A 79 0.24 3.68 16.85
CA TYR A 79 -1.05 4.33 16.73
C TYR A 79 -1.57 4.88 18.06
N LYS A 80 -1.37 4.14 19.16
CA LYS A 80 -1.76 4.55 20.51
C LYS A 80 -0.88 5.67 21.08
N GLU A 81 0.38 5.73 20.65
CA GLU A 81 1.33 6.78 21.07
C GLU A 81 1.05 8.13 20.37
N CYS A 82 0.43 8.11 19.19
CA CYS A 82 0.05 9.33 18.47
C CYS A 82 -1.01 10.15 19.22
N LYS A 83 -0.71 11.43 19.42
CA LYS A 83 -1.61 12.39 20.07
C LYS A 83 -2.35 13.23 19.06
N LEU A 84 -1.71 13.52 17.92
CA LEU A 84 -2.27 14.40 16.91
C LEU A 84 -2.97 13.59 15.82
N LYS A 85 -4.07 14.16 15.29
CA LYS A 85 -4.81 13.61 14.15
C LYS A 85 -3.90 13.35 12.95
N ILE A 86 -3.00 14.29 12.66
CA ILE A 86 -2.08 14.21 11.52
C ILE A 86 -1.11 13.04 11.64
N GLU A 87 -0.63 12.73 12.85
CA GLU A 87 0.27 11.59 13.10
C GLU A 87 -0.45 10.27 12.81
N LYS A 88 -1.71 10.14 13.24
CA LYS A 88 -2.53 8.97 12.96
C LYS A 88 -2.80 8.80 11.47
N ILE A 89 -3.08 9.88 10.74
CA ILE A 89 -3.24 9.85 9.28
C ILE A 89 -1.96 9.35 8.62
N THR A 90 -0.79 9.87 9.01
CA THR A 90 0.50 9.43 8.50
C THR A 90 0.75 7.94 8.78
N LEU A 91 0.41 7.46 9.98
CA LEU A 91 0.57 6.04 10.31
C LEU A 91 -0.36 5.14 9.47
N ILE A 92 -1.62 5.55 9.25
CA ILE A 92 -2.56 4.81 8.41
C ILE A 92 -2.09 4.83 6.95
N ASN A 93 -1.68 5.98 6.40
CA ASN A 93 -1.09 6.06 5.06
C ASN A 93 0.05 5.05 4.86
N ARG A 94 0.96 5.01 5.84
CA ARG A 94 2.07 4.05 5.86
C ARG A 94 1.60 2.59 5.91
N LEU A 95 0.54 2.27 6.64
CA LEU A 95 -0.03 0.91 6.65
C LEU A 95 -0.47 0.44 5.26
N PHE A 96 -1.07 1.35 4.48
CA PHE A 96 -1.46 1.12 3.09
C PHE A 96 -0.26 1.14 2.11
N ALA A 97 0.95 1.38 2.61
CA ALA A 97 2.16 1.60 1.82
C ALA A 97 1.99 2.67 0.73
N ASN A 98 1.18 3.70 1.02
CA ASN A 98 0.90 4.79 0.11
C ASN A 98 1.48 6.11 0.66
N ILE A 99 2.10 6.89 -0.22
CA ILE A 99 2.72 8.17 0.09
C ILE A 99 1.71 9.31 -0.15
N GLU A 100 0.63 9.07 -0.91
CA GLU A 100 -0.36 10.10 -1.21
C GLU A 100 -1.45 10.22 -0.14
N ASN A 101 -1.73 11.47 0.23
CA ASN A 101 -2.73 11.82 1.23
C ASN A 101 -4.13 11.69 0.60
N ASN A 102 -4.81 10.59 0.90
CA ASN A 102 -6.07 10.26 0.23
C ASN A 102 -7.29 10.52 1.14
N LYS A 103 -8.39 10.99 0.56
CA LYS A 103 -9.66 11.25 1.27
C LYS A 103 -10.17 9.99 1.96
N GLU A 104 -9.91 8.83 1.39
CA GLU A 104 -10.31 7.53 1.93
C GLU A 104 -9.57 7.19 3.25
N ILE A 105 -8.40 7.79 3.51
CA ILE A 105 -7.66 7.58 4.77
C ILE A 105 -8.31 8.37 5.91
N GLU A 106 -8.83 9.57 5.61
CA GLU A 106 -9.65 10.31 6.57
C GLU A 106 -10.94 9.56 6.92
N GLN A 107 -11.54 8.87 5.94
CA GLN A 107 -12.71 8.01 6.16
C GLN A 107 -12.38 6.83 7.07
N VAL A 108 -11.23 6.16 6.85
CA VAL A 108 -10.74 5.09 7.73
C VAL A 108 -10.54 5.60 9.15
N LEU A 109 -9.88 6.75 9.33
CA LEU A 109 -9.69 7.35 10.64
C LEU A 109 -11.03 7.64 11.33
N HIS A 110 -11.99 8.22 10.60
CA HIS A 110 -13.33 8.46 11.12
C HIS A 110 -14.03 7.18 11.56
N TRP A 111 -13.84 6.04 10.87
CA TRP A 111 -14.39 4.76 11.31
C TRP A 111 -13.73 4.23 12.59
N ILE A 112 -12.42 4.42 12.75
CA ILE A 112 -11.71 4.03 13.98
C ILE A 112 -12.19 4.88 15.15
N ASP A 113 -12.24 6.21 14.99
CA ASP A 113 -12.63 7.14 16.05
C ASP A 113 -14.08 6.91 16.52
N ASN A 114 -14.96 6.50 15.62
CA ASN A 114 -16.35 6.11 15.93
C ASN A 114 -16.51 4.63 16.29
N GLN A 115 -15.43 3.90 16.50
CA GLN A 115 -15.42 2.47 16.88
C GLN A 115 -16.21 1.57 15.91
N LYS A 116 -16.36 1.97 14.65
CA LYS A 116 -17.02 1.14 13.62
C LYS A 116 -16.11 0.01 13.15
N ILE A 117 -14.79 0.19 13.25
CA ILE A 117 -13.76 -0.81 13.00
C ILE A 117 -12.68 -0.71 14.06
N ASN A 118 -12.09 -1.83 14.45
CA ASN A 118 -10.93 -1.84 15.34
C ASN A 118 -9.61 -1.89 14.55
N LEU A 119 -8.50 -1.52 15.21
CA LEU A 119 -7.18 -1.46 14.58
C LEU A 119 -6.71 -2.80 14.00
N LYS A 120 -7.08 -3.92 14.62
CA LYS A 120 -6.69 -5.25 14.16
C LYS A 120 -7.41 -5.61 12.86
N GLN A 121 -8.72 -5.38 12.78
CA GLN A 121 -9.50 -5.59 11.57
C GLN A 121 -8.98 -4.75 10.40
N LEU A 122 -8.63 -3.49 10.65
CA LEU A 122 -8.00 -2.64 9.65
C LEU A 122 -6.65 -3.22 9.20
N TYR A 123 -5.77 -3.55 10.15
CA TYR A 123 -4.45 -4.10 9.85
C TYR A 123 -4.55 -5.38 9.01
N ASP A 124 -5.35 -6.34 9.44
CA ASP A 124 -5.52 -7.62 8.77
C ASP A 124 -6.07 -7.43 7.35
N ALA A 125 -7.08 -6.55 7.16
CA ALA A 125 -7.62 -6.25 5.84
C ALA A 125 -6.57 -5.61 4.91
N VAL A 126 -5.82 -4.62 5.38
CA VAL A 126 -4.83 -3.94 4.55
C VAL A 126 -3.68 -4.87 4.18
N VAL A 127 -3.14 -5.62 5.14
CA VAL A 127 -2.06 -6.58 4.88
C VAL A 127 -2.50 -7.65 3.88
N THR A 128 -3.75 -8.11 3.98
CA THR A 128 -4.29 -9.14 3.08
C THR A 128 -4.44 -8.62 1.65
N TYR A 129 -4.89 -7.38 1.46
CA TYR A 129 -5.38 -6.91 0.14
C TYR A 129 -4.47 -5.88 -0.56
N ARG A 130 -3.49 -5.27 0.11
CA ARG A 130 -2.64 -4.19 -0.44
C ARG A 130 -1.77 -4.55 -1.66
N ASN A 131 -1.55 -5.85 -1.86
CA ASN A 131 -0.78 -6.35 -3.00
C ASN A 131 -1.65 -6.52 -4.25
N ASP A 132 -2.96 -6.72 -4.07
CA ASP A 132 -3.91 -7.02 -5.15
C ASP A 132 -4.80 -5.83 -5.51
N PHE A 133 -5.02 -4.92 -4.56
CA PHE A 133 -5.98 -3.82 -4.69
C PHE A 133 -5.34 -2.46 -4.38
N ASN A 134 -5.91 -1.40 -4.95
CA ASN A 134 -5.55 -0.03 -4.59
C ASN A 134 -6.24 0.40 -3.28
N VAL A 135 -5.81 1.53 -2.71
CA VAL A 135 -6.34 2.03 -1.42
C VAL A 135 -7.86 2.18 -1.42
N LYS A 136 -8.44 2.75 -2.49
CA LYS A 136 -9.89 2.97 -2.60
C LYS A 136 -10.67 1.66 -2.60
N GLU A 137 -10.17 0.67 -3.32
CA GLU A 137 -10.75 -0.68 -3.36
C GLU A 137 -10.69 -1.36 -1.99
N ILE A 138 -9.55 -1.29 -1.30
CA ILE A 138 -9.39 -1.85 0.04
C ILE A 138 -10.33 -1.16 1.03
N VAL A 139 -10.43 0.17 1.00
CA VAL A 139 -11.33 0.93 1.88
C VAL A 139 -12.79 0.58 1.61
N THR A 140 -13.17 0.38 0.34
CA THR A 140 -14.50 -0.08 -0.04
C THR A 140 -14.78 -1.50 0.46
N LEU A 141 -13.82 -2.41 0.35
CA LEU A 141 -13.92 -3.77 0.90
C LEU A 141 -14.10 -3.75 2.43
N ILE A 142 -13.31 -2.93 3.13
CA ILE A 142 -13.45 -2.73 4.58
C ILE A 142 -14.85 -2.23 4.92
N GLU A 143 -15.35 -1.24 4.16
CA GLU A 143 -16.69 -0.70 4.35
C GLU A 143 -17.76 -1.79 4.23
N GLN A 144 -17.72 -2.59 3.17
CA GLN A 144 -18.69 -3.64 2.93
C GLN A 144 -18.62 -4.78 3.95
N LEU A 145 -17.42 -5.19 4.37
CA LEU A 145 -17.23 -6.35 5.23
C LEU A 145 -17.44 -6.04 6.73
N HIS A 146 -17.11 -4.82 7.16
CA HIS A 146 -17.01 -4.49 8.57
C HIS A 146 -17.93 -3.34 9.01
N ILE A 147 -18.24 -2.40 8.11
CA ILE A 147 -19.00 -1.19 8.45
C ILE A 147 -20.49 -1.35 8.10
N ASN A 148 -20.79 -1.80 6.88
CA ASN A 148 -22.15 -1.99 6.38
C ASN A 148 -22.66 -3.39 6.77
N LYS A 149 -23.06 -3.53 8.04
CA LYS A 149 -23.61 -4.79 8.58
C LYS A 149 -24.89 -5.28 7.87
N ASP A 150 -25.56 -4.44 7.09
CA ASP A 150 -26.76 -4.83 6.33
C ASP A 150 -26.50 -5.90 5.25
N TYR A 151 -25.26 -6.07 4.77
CA TYR A 151 -24.94 -7.11 3.78
C TYR A 151 -24.99 -8.53 4.37
N LYS A 152 -24.68 -8.70 5.65
CA LYS A 152 -24.78 -10.01 6.34
C LYS A 152 -26.23 -10.47 6.49
N ASP A 153 -27.16 -9.54 6.66
CA ASP A 153 -28.58 -9.86 6.77
C ASP A 153 -29.23 -10.11 5.40
N GLN A 154 -28.74 -9.47 4.33
CA GLN A 154 -29.20 -9.76 2.97
C GLN A 154 -28.78 -11.16 2.48
N MET A 155 -27.56 -11.62 2.79
CA MET A 155 -27.14 -12.98 2.46
C MET A 155 -27.88 -14.05 3.28
N LYS A 156 -28.22 -13.78 4.54
CA LYS A 156 -29.06 -14.70 5.33
C LYS A 156 -30.50 -14.80 4.80
N ARG A 157 -31.06 -13.70 4.29
CA ARG A 157 -32.41 -13.68 3.71
C ARG A 157 -32.51 -14.32 2.32
N ALA A 158 -31.39 -14.47 1.62
CA ALA A 158 -31.34 -15.17 0.34
C ALA A 158 -31.24 -16.71 0.47
N ILE A 159 -31.08 -17.23 1.70
CA ILE A 159 -30.91 -18.66 2.01
C ILE A 159 -32.13 -19.21 2.80
N ILE A 160 -33.18 -18.42 3.00
CA ILE A 160 -34.47 -18.86 3.60
C ILE A 160 -35.55 -18.83 2.54
#